data_AF-A0AAW1ICX3-F1
#
_entry.id   AF-A0AAW1ICX3-F1
#
_cell.length_a   1.000
_cell.length_b   1.000
_cell.length_c   1.000
_cell.angle_alpha   90.00
_cell.angle_beta   90.00
_cell.angle_gamma   90.00
#
_symmetry.space_group_name_H-M   'P 1'
#
loop_
_entity.id
_entity.type
_entity.pdbx_description
1 polymer ?
#
loop_
_entity_poly.entity_id
_entity_poly.type
_entity_poly.pdbx_seq_one_letter_code
_entity_poly.pdbx_strand_id
1 'polypeptide(L)'
;MPEWDDEKVLMLIENYKARPIIWDPKNKDYSKKPLKEDAWTEIGIATGTTGDVCKKKMIIILASWRREKAKEKKSRGTGKGNLIIVLLMKR
;
A
#
# COMPACT_ATOMS: atom_id res chain seq x y z
N MET A 1 11.53 -10.77 -9.86
CA MET A 1 10.98 -9.44 -9.52
C MET A 1 12.02 -8.41 -9.94
N PRO A 2 11.64 -7.24 -10.47
CA PRO A 2 12.58 -6.15 -10.74
C PRO A 2 13.36 -5.77 -9.49
N GLU A 3 14.58 -5.30 -9.69
CA GLU A 3 15.39 -4.74 -8.61
C GLU A 3 14.79 -3.40 -8.15
N TRP A 4 14.54 -3.31 -6.84
CA TRP A 4 13.98 -2.12 -6.20
C TRP A 4 15.08 -1.44 -5.41
N ASP A 5 15.55 -0.31 -5.90
CA ASP A 5 16.36 0.64 -5.15
C ASP A 5 15.47 1.51 -4.24
N ASP A 6 16.10 2.23 -3.30
CA ASP A 6 15.40 3.06 -2.34
C ASP A 6 14.64 4.22 -3.02
N GLU A 7 15.18 4.77 -4.11
CA GLU A 7 14.54 5.85 -4.87
C GLU A 7 13.24 5.40 -5.52
N LYS A 8 13.21 4.24 -6.18
CA LYS A 8 12.00 3.64 -6.76
C LYS A 8 10.98 3.30 -5.68
N VAL A 9 11.43 2.84 -4.52
CA VAL A 9 10.53 2.56 -3.38
C VAL A 9 9.89 3.86 -2.88
N LEU A 10 10.67 4.92 -2.71
CA LEU A 10 10.16 6.24 -2.31
C LEU A 10 9.17 6.77 -3.34
N MET A 11 9.54 6.76 -4.62
CA MET A 11 8.69 7.21 -5.72
C MET A 11 7.37 6.41 -5.80
N LEU A 12 7.42 5.09 -5.59
CA LEU A 12 6.22 4.25 -5.51
C LEU A 12 5.31 4.68 -4.36
N ILE A 13 5.87 4.96 -3.18
CA ILE A 13 5.10 5.39 -2.00
C ILE A 13 4.45 6.76 -2.23
N GLU A 14 5.18 7.71 -2.81
CA GLU A 14 4.67 9.05 -3.11
C GLU A 14 3.53 9.01 -4.12
N ASN A 15 3.73 8.28 -5.23
CA ASN A 15 2.69 8.11 -6.25
C ASN A 15 1.46 7.39 -5.72
N TYR A 16 1.63 6.39 -4.85
CA TYR A 16 0.51 5.71 -4.19
C TYR A 16 -0.28 6.66 -3.29
N LYS A 17 0.40 7.47 -2.48
CA LYS A 17 -0.24 8.46 -1.59
C LYS A 17 -1.02 9.51 -2.38
N ALA A 18 -0.47 9.99 -3.49
CA ALA A 18 -1.08 11.00 -4.36
C ALA A 18 -2.39 10.53 -5.02
N ARG A 19 -2.67 9.22 -5.06
CA ARG A 19 -3.80 8.62 -5.77
C ARG A 19 -4.81 8.02 -4.78
N PRO A 20 -5.70 8.84 -4.18
CA PRO A 20 -6.70 8.37 -3.21
C PRO A 20 -7.66 7.34 -3.79
N ILE A 21 -7.86 7.31 -5.10
CA ILE A 21 -8.66 6.28 -5.79
C ILE A 21 -8.20 4.84 -5.49
N ILE A 22 -6.92 4.66 -5.19
CA ILE A 22 -6.35 3.33 -4.91
C ILE A 22 -6.68 2.87 -3.49
N TRP A 23 -6.61 3.78 -2.51
CA TRP A 23 -6.53 3.43 -1.09
C TRP A 23 -7.63 4.03 -0.21
N ASP A 24 -8.27 5.14 -0.62
CA ASP A 24 -9.28 5.84 0.16
C ASP A 24 -10.70 5.34 -0.18
N PRO A 25 -11.39 4.63 0.74
CA PRO A 25 -12.76 4.17 0.51
C PRO A 25 -13.79 5.30 0.43
N LYS A 26 -13.46 6.51 0.90
CA LYS A 26 -14.35 7.69 0.81
C LYS A 26 -14.29 8.34 -0.56
N ASN A 27 -13.28 8.02 -1.37
CA ASN A 27 -13.20 8.51 -2.73
C ASN A 27 -14.33 7.89 -3.57
N LYS A 28 -15.09 8.74 -4.28
CA LYS A 28 -16.24 8.32 -5.11
C LYS A 28 -15.83 7.31 -6.19
N ASP A 29 -14.58 7.37 -6.64
CA ASP A 29 -14.04 6.54 -7.70
C ASP A 29 -13.35 5.28 -7.17
N TYR A 30 -13.26 5.08 -5.85
CA TYR A 30 -12.64 3.90 -5.25
C TYR A 30 -13.33 2.59 -5.66
N SER A 31 -14.64 2.59 -5.91
CA SER A 31 -15.35 1.39 -6.36
C SER A 31 -15.07 1.04 -7.83
N LYS A 32 -14.56 1.99 -8.62
CA LYS A 32 -14.36 1.85 -10.07
C LYS A 32 -13.07 1.08 -10.34
N LYS A 33 -13.21 -0.21 -10.67
CA LYS A 33 -12.07 -1.09 -11.01
C LYS A 33 -11.21 -0.58 -12.18
N PRO A 34 -11.77 -0.11 -13.31
CA PRO A 34 -10.95 0.34 -14.44
C PRO A 34 -10.02 1.48 -14.06
N LEU A 35 -10.54 2.49 -13.35
CA LEU A 35 -9.74 3.64 -12.92
C LEU A 35 -8.64 3.27 -11.91
N LYS A 36 -8.83 2.21 -11.12
CA LYS A 36 -7.77 1.67 -10.26
C LYS A 36 -6.67 1.02 -11.08
N GLU A 37 -7.03 0.27 -12.12
CA GLU A 37 -6.07 -0.37 -13.02
C GLU A 37 -5.28 0.67 -13.81
N ASP A 38 -5.95 1.72 -14.30
CA ASP A 38 -5.31 2.88 -14.95
C ASP A 38 -4.33 3.57 -14.00
N ALA A 39 -4.78 3.85 -12.77
CA ALA A 39 -3.92 4.46 -11.76
C ALA A 39 -2.68 3.62 -11.44
N TRP A 40 -2.79 2.30 -11.36
CA TRP A 40 -1.64 1.42 -11.17
C TRP A 40 -0.73 1.38 -12.41
N THR A 41 -1.32 1.42 -13.61
CA THR A 41 -0.57 1.48 -14.86
C THR A 41 0.27 2.74 -14.94
N GLU A 42 -0.29 3.90 -14.59
CA GLU A 42 0.44 5.17 -14.52
C GLU A 42 1.59 5.12 -13.50
N ILE A 43 1.39 4.50 -12.34
CA ILE A 43 2.46 4.29 -11.35
C ILE A 43 3.57 3.40 -11.91
N GLY A 44 3.19 2.33 -12.64
CA GLY A 44 4.13 1.46 -13.34
C GLY A 44 5.01 2.25 -14.29
N ILE A 45 4.39 3.05 -15.16
CA ILE A 45 5.10 3.89 -16.14
C ILE A 45 6.07 4.85 -15.43
N ALA A 46 5.62 5.54 -14.38
CA ALA A 46 6.47 6.47 -13.62
C ALA A 46 7.67 5.79 -12.94
N THR A 47 7.50 4.53 -12.52
CA THR A 47 8.56 3.74 -11.86
C THR A 47 9.41 2.93 -12.83
N GLY A 48 9.15 2.99 -14.14
CA GLY A 48 9.83 2.16 -15.13
C GLY A 48 9.52 0.68 -15.01
N THR A 49 8.36 0.31 -14.44
CA THR A 49 7.93 -1.08 -14.25
C THR A 49 6.45 -1.25 -14.64
N THR A 50 5.81 -2.36 -14.28
CA THR A 50 4.38 -2.58 -14.52
C THR A 50 3.56 -2.32 -13.27
N GLY A 51 2.31 -1.86 -13.46
CA GLY A 51 1.39 -1.60 -12.35
C GLY A 51 1.19 -2.80 -11.43
N ASP A 52 1.18 -4.02 -11.98
CA ASP A 52 1.08 -5.26 -11.19
C ASP A 52 2.28 -5.50 -10.28
N VAL A 53 3.48 -5.17 -10.75
CA VAL A 53 4.70 -5.30 -9.95
C VAL A 53 4.72 -4.25 -8.84
N CYS A 54 4.34 -3.02 -9.15
CA CYS A 54 4.14 -1.94 -8.17
C CYS A 54 3.14 -2.34 -7.09
N LYS A 55 1.99 -2.91 -7.49
CA LYS A 55 0.95 -3.38 -6.57
C LYS A 55 1.46 -4.48 -5.63
N LYS A 56 2.18 -5.47 -6.16
CA LYS A 56 2.80 -6.54 -5.36
C LYS A 56 3.82 -5.97 -4.36
N LYS A 57 4.70 -5.06 -4.81
CA LYS A 57 5.68 -4.42 -3.93
C LYS A 57 5.01 -3.58 -2.84
N MET A 58 3.97 -2.81 -3.18
CA MET A 58 3.23 -2.00 -2.21
C MET A 58 2.56 -2.86 -1.13
N ILE A 59 2.01 -4.03 -1.47
CA ILE A 59 1.46 -4.97 -0.48
C ILE A 59 2.53 -5.39 0.54
N ILE A 60 3.75 -5.68 0.08
CA ILE A 60 4.89 -6.06 0.93
C ILE A 60 5.30 -4.89 1.85
N ILE A 61 5.42 -3.67 1.30
CA ILE A 61 5.75 -2.46 2.06
C ILE A 61 4.72 -2.23 3.17
N LEU A 62 3.43 -2.24 2.83
CA LEU A 62 2.36 -2.04 3.79
C LEU A 62 2.31 -3.16 4.84
N ALA A 63 2.59 -4.41 4.47
CA ALA A 63 2.68 -5.51 5.42
C ALA A 63 3.84 -5.32 6.41
N SER A 64 5.01 -4.90 5.92
CA SER A 64 6.15 -4.57 6.77
C SER A 64 5.82 -3.43 7.73
N TRP A 65 5.29 -2.33 7.21
CA TRP A 65 4.89 -1.16 8.00
C TRP A 65 3.87 -1.50 9.09
N ARG A 66 2.84 -2.32 8.77
CA ARG A 66 1.87 -2.79 9.78
C ARG A 66 2.53 -3.60 10.90
N ARG A 67 3.51 -4.46 10.58
CA ARG A 67 4.25 -5.23 11.59
C ARG A 67 5.10 -4.34 12.48
N GLU A 68 5.83 -3.39 11.90
CA GLU A 68 6.65 -2.45 12.66
C GLU A 68 5.78 -1.56 13.56
N LYS A 69 4.68 -1.03 13.04
CA LYS A 69 3.69 -0.27 13.84
C LYS A 69 3.08 -1.11 14.97
N ALA A 70 2.89 -2.41 14.77
CA ALA A 70 2.40 -3.29 15.82
C ALA A 70 3.44 -3.50 16.94
N LYS A 71 4.74 -3.56 16.62
CA LYS A 71 5.82 -3.63 17.62
C LYS A 71 5.90 -2.34 18.45
N GLU A 72 5.80 -1.18 17.81
CA GLU A 72 5.75 0.12 18.51
C GLU A 72 4.58 0.22 19.51
N LYS A 73 3.42 -0.37 19.18
CA LYS A 73 2.28 -0.40 20.10
C LYS A 73 2.45 -1.42 21.21
N LYS A 74 3.02 -2.60 20.91
CA LYS A 74 3.28 -3.65 21.90
C LYS A 74 4.34 -3.25 22.93
N SER A 75 5.31 -2.42 22.57
CA SER A 75 6.26 -1.87 23.55
C SER A 75 5.61 -0.86 24.52
N ARG A 76 4.37 -0.42 24.25
CA ARG A 76 3.60 0.51 25.09
C ARG A 76 2.37 -0.11 25.76
N GLY A 77 2.06 -1.40 25.56
CA GLY A 77 0.81 -1.98 26.08
C GLY A 77 0.76 -3.50 26.08
N THR A 78 0.53 -4.03 27.28
CA THR A 78 0.28 -5.42 27.69
C THR A 78 -0.62 -6.22 26.74
N GLY A 79 -0.30 -7.52 26.62
CA GLY A 79 -0.77 -8.44 25.60
C GLY A 79 -2.29 -8.62 25.44
N LYS A 80 -2.69 -8.80 24.18
CA LYS A 80 -3.72 -9.73 23.67
C LYS A 80 -3.89 -9.53 22.16
N GLY A 81 -4.04 -10.62 21.42
CA GLY A 81 -4.88 -10.63 20.21
C GLY A 81 -4.17 -10.64 18.86
N ASN A 82 -3.99 -11.84 18.32
CA ASN A 82 -3.56 -12.15 16.96
C ASN A 82 -4.68 -11.94 15.90
N LEU A 83 -5.59 -10.96 16.03
CA LEU A 83 -6.84 -10.93 15.24
C LEU A 83 -7.22 -9.62 14.52
N ILE A 84 -6.45 -8.53 14.61
CA ILE A 84 -6.95 -7.21 14.14
C ILE A 84 -6.45 -6.78 12.75
N ILE A 85 -5.36 -7.35 12.22
CA ILE A 85 -4.73 -6.81 10.99
C ILE A 85 -5.61 -7.02 9.73
N VAL A 86 -6.54 -7.97 9.74
CA VAL A 86 -7.48 -8.17 8.61
C VAL A 86 -8.75 -7.33 8.77
N LEU A 87 -9.10 -6.87 9.98
CA LEU A 87 -10.37 -6.17 10.24
C LEU A 87 -10.29 -4.64 10.07
N LEU A 88 -9.14 -4.00 10.28
CA LEU A 88 -9.03 -2.53 10.24
C LEU A 88 -8.84 -1.91 8.85
N MET A 89 -8.95 -2.69 7.77
CA MET A 89 -9.07 -2.13 6.41
C MET A 89 -10.49 -2.28 5.85
N LYS A 90 -11.46 -2.66 6.70
CA LYS A 90 -12.89 -2.65 6.41
C LYS A 90 -13.64 -2.03 7.59
N ARG A 91 -13.68 -0.70 7.60
CA ARG A 91 -14.35 0.24 8.53
C ARG A 91 -13.58 0.61 9.78
#